data_AF-A0A7X7HZ08-F1
#
_entry.id   AF-A0A7X7HZ08-F1
#
_cell.length_a   1.000
_cell.length_b   1.000
_cell.length_c   1.000
_cell.angle_alpha   90.00
_cell.angle_beta   90.00
_cell.angle_gamma   90.00
#
_symmetry.space_group_name_H-M   'P 1'
#
loop_
_entity.id
_entity.type
_entity.pdbx_description
1 polymer ?
#
loop_
_entity_poly.entity_id
_entity_poly.type
_entity_poly.pdbx_seq_one_letter_code
_entity_poly.pdbx_strand_id
1 'polypeptide(L)'
;MTRALSIIRGALGAWMAAFLVAGCEFTTSDQSEGTVSLAELQGQNVAPETQPPAQTESTSSAPATTPVVTGGSGIGPRGGGGGFLWKPVGENSRKLVILLPPQYTGQVSGVYVANSKGGAIEAGSYTGVGNGNRTHWRFSKPGSGYGQNILAVANLKSGGAVHWPIPNGASRTSY
;
A
#
# COMPACT_ATOMS: atom_id res chain seq x y z
N MET A 1 -14.93 -52.55 16.09
CA MET A 1 -13.47 -52.59 16.31
C MET A 1 -13.00 -51.20 16.68
N THR A 2 -12.59 -51.06 17.93
CA THR A 2 -12.29 -49.81 18.63
C THR A 2 -10.82 -49.46 18.43
N ARG A 3 -10.48 -48.24 17.98
CA ARG A 3 -9.18 -47.61 18.27
C ARG A 3 -9.35 -46.12 18.49
N ALA A 4 -9.31 -45.76 19.78
CA ALA A 4 -9.02 -44.43 20.27
C ALA A 4 -7.56 -44.07 19.97
N LEU A 5 -7.28 -42.79 19.71
CA LEU A 5 -5.92 -42.26 19.85
C LEU A 5 -5.96 -40.92 20.61
N SER A 6 -5.24 -40.95 21.71
CA SER A 6 -5.05 -39.93 22.73
C SER A 6 -4.17 -38.76 22.27
N ILE A 7 -4.55 -37.57 22.74
CA ILE A 7 -3.74 -36.58 23.46
C ILE A 7 -2.44 -36.10 22.80
N ILE A 8 -2.39 -34.80 22.46
CA ILE A 8 -1.25 -33.93 22.81
C ILE A 8 -1.80 -32.58 23.32
N ARG A 9 -1.74 -32.40 24.64
CA ARG A 9 -1.80 -31.09 25.31
C ARG A 9 -0.38 -30.54 25.32
N GLY A 10 -0.15 -29.40 24.70
CA GLY A 10 1.11 -28.66 24.75
C GLY A 10 0.85 -27.23 25.18
N ALA A 11 1.20 -26.93 26.44
CA ALA A 11 1.16 -25.59 27.02
C ALA A 11 2.19 -24.68 26.32
N LEU A 12 1.79 -23.49 25.90
CA LEU A 12 2.72 -22.41 25.60
C LEU A 12 2.62 -21.35 26.68
N GLY A 13 3.72 -21.19 27.40
CA GLY A 13 3.86 -20.33 28.56
C GLY A 13 3.72 -18.85 28.23
N ALA A 14 3.10 -18.14 29.17
CA ALA A 14 3.14 -16.69 29.26
C ALA A 14 4.56 -16.25 29.64
N TRP A 15 5.21 -15.50 28.76
CA TRP A 15 6.43 -14.75 29.09
C TRP A 15 6.04 -13.31 29.43
N MET A 16 6.13 -12.99 30.73
CA MET A 16 6.26 -11.63 31.22
C MET A 16 7.63 -11.08 30.85
N ALA A 17 7.66 -9.89 30.24
CA ALA A 17 8.84 -9.04 30.26
C ALA A 17 8.39 -7.63 30.68
N ALA A 18 8.65 -7.32 31.96
CA ALA A 18 8.63 -5.98 32.47
C ALA A 18 9.78 -5.18 31.82
N PHE A 19 9.49 -3.97 31.35
CA PHE A 19 10.54 -3.00 31.03
C PHE A 19 10.31 -1.71 31.79
N LEU A 20 11.40 -1.28 32.42
CA LEU A 20 11.52 -0.17 33.34
C LEU A 20 11.37 1.19 32.67
N VAL A 21 10.87 2.10 33.51
CA VAL A 21 10.96 3.56 33.53
C VAL A 21 12.24 4.12 32.87
N ALA A 22 12.05 5.09 31.97
CA ALA A 22 12.97 6.18 31.75
C ALA A 22 12.16 7.45 31.49
N GLY A 23 12.18 8.38 32.45
CA GLY A 23 11.56 9.69 32.34
C GLY A 23 12.31 10.56 31.33
N CYS A 24 11.56 11.26 30.50
CA CYS A 24 12.10 12.43 29.80
C CYS A 24 11.81 13.65 30.65
N GLU A 25 12.88 14.18 31.25
CA GLU A 25 12.87 15.48 31.91
C GLU A 25 12.56 16.59 30.91
N PHE A 26 11.67 17.48 31.34
CA PHE A 26 11.28 18.68 30.65
C PHE A 26 12.33 19.76 30.95
N THR A 27 13.24 20.01 30.01
CA THR A 27 14.13 21.18 30.07
C THR A 27 13.40 22.38 29.46
N THR A 28 12.98 23.30 30.33
CA THR A 28 12.73 24.70 30.00
C THR A 28 14.06 25.38 29.70
N SER A 29 14.18 25.98 28.53
CA SER A 29 15.21 26.98 28.25
C SER A 29 14.54 28.33 28.04
N ASP A 30 14.78 29.19 29.02
CA ASP A 30 14.49 30.61 29.06
C ASP A 30 15.56 31.40 28.28
N GLN A 31 15.20 32.65 27.94
CA GLN A 31 15.97 33.75 27.36
C GLN A 31 16.06 33.83 25.83
N SER A 32 15.48 34.89 25.27
CA SER A 32 16.22 36.15 25.09
C SER A 32 15.35 37.17 24.33
N GLU A 33 15.10 38.30 24.99
CA GLU A 33 14.48 39.50 24.43
C GLU A 33 15.38 40.07 23.32
N GLY A 34 15.01 39.83 22.06
CA GLY A 34 15.59 40.48 20.89
C GLY A 34 14.69 41.62 20.45
N THR A 35 15.12 42.85 20.72
CA THR A 35 14.53 44.09 20.24
C THR A 35 14.33 44.08 18.72
N VAL A 36 13.09 44.20 18.26
CA VAL A 36 12.77 44.40 16.83
C VAL A 36 13.03 45.85 16.46
N SER A 37 14.13 46.08 15.73
CA SER A 37 14.41 47.38 15.11
C SER A 37 13.55 47.53 13.85
N LEU A 38 12.72 48.58 13.85
CA LEU A 38 11.77 48.95 12.80
C LEU A 38 12.45 49.86 11.76
N ALA A 39 13.49 49.36 11.09
CA ALA A 39 14.17 50.11 10.04
C ALA A 39 14.34 49.27 8.75
N GLU A 40 14.11 49.94 7.63
CA GLU A 40 14.49 49.55 6.27
C GLU A 40 13.54 48.68 5.44
N LEU A 41 12.39 49.31 5.16
CA LEU A 41 11.87 49.47 3.80
C LEU A 41 13.01 49.77 2.79
N GLN A 42 13.13 48.96 1.74
CA GLN A 42 13.42 49.32 0.32
C GLN A 42 14.27 48.24 -0.37
N GLY A 43 13.73 47.64 -1.44
CA GLY A 43 14.50 46.68 -2.24
C GLY A 43 13.72 45.92 -3.32
N GLN A 44 12.79 46.58 -4.02
CA GLN A 44 12.28 46.12 -5.32
C GLN A 44 13.43 46.16 -6.34
N ASN A 45 13.90 45.01 -6.85
CA ASN A 45 14.31 44.83 -8.25
C ASN A 45 14.75 43.37 -8.51
N VAL A 46 13.88 42.53 -9.08
CA VAL A 46 14.34 41.39 -9.91
C VAL A 46 13.46 41.34 -11.16
N ALA A 47 14.11 41.56 -12.29
CA ALA A 47 13.59 41.68 -13.65
C ALA A 47 12.97 40.37 -14.21
N PRO A 48 12.24 40.42 -15.35
CA PRO A 48 11.37 39.35 -15.82
C PRO A 48 12.06 38.28 -16.69
N GLU A 49 11.46 37.09 -16.66
CA GLU A 49 11.49 35.95 -17.59
C GLU A 49 12.56 35.87 -18.69
N THR A 50 13.33 34.77 -18.68
CA THR A 50 13.54 33.95 -19.89
C THR A 50 13.89 32.51 -19.47
N GLN A 51 12.90 31.61 -19.46
CA GLN A 51 13.16 30.17 -19.37
C GLN A 51 12.64 29.50 -20.65
N PRO A 52 13.52 28.93 -21.50
CA PRO A 52 13.11 28.22 -22.72
C PRO A 52 12.26 26.97 -22.40
N PRO A 53 11.22 26.66 -23.20
CA PRO A 53 10.47 25.43 -23.05
C PRO A 53 11.22 24.30 -23.75
N ALA A 54 11.92 23.45 -23.01
CA ALA A 54 12.42 22.18 -23.51
C ALA A 54 11.63 21.04 -22.87
N GLN A 55 10.53 20.70 -23.52
CA GLN A 55 9.77 19.48 -23.29
C GLN A 55 10.64 18.30 -23.72
N THR A 56 11.17 17.53 -22.78
CA THR A 56 11.74 16.22 -23.10
C THR A 56 10.60 15.21 -23.12
N GLU A 57 10.13 15.00 -24.34
CA GLU A 57 9.32 13.92 -24.88
C GLU A 57 9.13 12.71 -23.94
N SER A 58 7.88 12.53 -23.51
CA SER A 58 7.40 11.26 -22.99
C SER A 58 7.48 10.22 -24.10
N THR A 59 8.47 9.35 -24.04
CA THR A 59 8.53 8.16 -24.88
C THR A 59 7.32 7.29 -24.55
N SER A 60 6.29 7.41 -25.39
CA SER A 60 5.10 6.57 -25.41
C SER A 60 5.52 5.15 -25.82
N SER A 61 5.94 4.35 -24.84
CA SER A 61 6.23 2.94 -25.04
C SER A 61 4.98 2.22 -25.54
N ALA A 62 5.13 1.57 -26.69
CA ALA A 62 4.16 0.68 -27.31
C ALA A 62 3.54 -0.32 -26.32
N PRO A 63 2.30 -0.78 -26.55
CA PRO A 63 1.66 -1.74 -25.68
C PRO A 63 2.36 -3.10 -25.84
N ALA A 64 3.22 -3.43 -24.89
CA ALA A 64 3.68 -4.80 -24.72
C ALA A 64 2.44 -5.66 -24.42
N THR A 65 2.08 -6.53 -25.35
CA THR A 65 1.07 -7.59 -25.20
C THR A 65 1.55 -8.52 -24.09
N THR A 66 1.30 -8.12 -22.85
CA THR A 66 1.62 -8.90 -21.67
C THR A 66 0.59 -10.02 -21.59
N PRO A 67 1.01 -11.28 -21.39
CA PRO A 67 0.07 -12.38 -21.25
C PRO A 67 -0.86 -12.09 -20.08
N VAL A 68 -2.17 -12.13 -20.34
CA VAL A 68 -3.19 -11.99 -19.30
C VAL A 68 -3.02 -13.18 -18.34
N VAL A 69 -2.50 -12.91 -17.15
CA VAL A 69 -2.38 -13.92 -16.09
C VAL A 69 -3.79 -14.32 -15.66
N THR A 70 -4.27 -15.44 -16.19
CA THR A 70 -5.43 -16.14 -15.67
C THR A 70 -4.97 -16.87 -14.41
N GLY A 71 -5.41 -16.43 -13.23
CA GLY A 71 -4.94 -16.94 -11.94
C GLY A 71 -4.94 -18.47 -11.86
N GLY A 72 -3.88 -19.03 -11.28
CA GLY A 72 -3.75 -20.47 -11.06
C GLY A 72 -4.85 -21.06 -10.17
N SER A 73 -5.01 -22.39 -10.20
CA SER A 73 -5.92 -23.12 -9.31
C SER A 73 -5.62 -22.77 -7.84
N GLY A 74 -6.57 -22.13 -7.16
CA GLY A 74 -6.48 -21.81 -5.72
C GLY A 74 -6.62 -20.33 -5.35
N ILE A 75 -6.59 -19.40 -6.32
CA ILE A 75 -6.62 -17.95 -6.06
C ILE A 75 -8.02 -17.34 -6.23
N GLY A 76 -9.01 -18.18 -6.53
CA GLY A 76 -10.41 -17.81 -6.75
C GLY A 76 -10.66 -17.08 -8.08
N PRO A 77 -11.93 -16.73 -8.38
CA PRO A 77 -12.29 -16.09 -9.63
C PRO A 77 -11.74 -14.67 -9.75
N ARG A 78 -11.80 -14.12 -10.97
CA ARG A 78 -11.48 -12.70 -11.19
C ARG A 78 -12.50 -11.82 -10.45
N GLY A 79 -12.02 -10.86 -9.67
CA GLY A 79 -12.86 -9.90 -8.98
C GLY A 79 -13.60 -8.98 -9.95
N GLY A 80 -14.79 -8.52 -9.54
CA GLY A 80 -15.62 -7.65 -10.38
C GLY A 80 -14.94 -6.30 -10.70
N GLY A 81 -15.22 -5.76 -11.89
CA GLY A 81 -14.74 -4.47 -12.39
C GLY A 81 -15.48 -3.26 -11.82
N GLY A 82 -15.53 -3.18 -10.48
CA GLY A 82 -16.30 -2.17 -9.73
C GLY A 82 -15.47 -1.00 -9.24
N GLY A 83 -14.43 -0.62 -9.99
CA GLY A 83 -13.46 0.36 -9.55
C GLY A 83 -12.44 -0.27 -8.61
N PHE A 84 -11.85 -1.40 -8.99
CA PHE A 84 -10.60 -1.84 -8.36
C PHE A 84 -9.50 -0.85 -8.75
N LEU A 85 -8.56 -0.56 -7.84
CA LEU A 85 -7.43 0.30 -8.17
C LEU A 85 -6.12 -0.18 -7.53
N TRP A 86 -5.16 -0.43 -8.39
CA TRP A 86 -3.75 -0.52 -8.07
C TRP A 86 -3.10 0.86 -8.25
N LYS A 87 -2.78 1.53 -7.13
CA LYS A 87 -2.01 2.78 -7.12
C LYS A 87 -0.55 2.45 -6.81
N PRO A 88 0.34 2.34 -7.81
CA PRO A 88 1.70 1.81 -7.64
C PRO A 88 2.57 2.71 -6.75
N VAL A 89 2.33 4.01 -6.76
CA VAL A 89 2.98 4.99 -5.89
C VAL A 89 1.89 5.78 -5.17
N GLY A 90 1.73 5.53 -3.88
CA GLY A 90 0.84 6.25 -2.98
C GLY A 90 1.31 7.68 -2.76
N GLU A 91 0.38 8.59 -2.48
CA GLU A 91 0.65 10.03 -2.37
C GLU A 91 1.67 10.34 -1.26
N ASN A 92 1.35 9.88 -0.05
CA ASN A 92 2.09 10.27 1.15
C ASN A 92 3.26 9.32 1.44
N SER A 93 3.08 8.03 1.14
CA SER A 93 4.06 7.00 1.50
C SER A 93 4.98 6.60 0.35
N ARG A 94 4.69 7.02 -0.90
CA ARG A 94 5.38 6.59 -2.12
C ARG A 94 5.41 5.06 -2.31
N LYS A 95 4.52 4.34 -1.62
CA LYS A 95 4.37 2.87 -1.60
C LYS A 95 3.06 2.45 -2.26
N LEU A 96 2.94 1.17 -2.62
CA LEU A 96 1.73 0.62 -3.21
C LEU A 96 0.53 0.80 -2.26
N VAL A 97 -0.58 1.24 -2.85
CA VAL A 97 -1.90 1.21 -2.22
C VAL A 97 -2.86 0.49 -3.16
N ILE A 98 -3.54 -0.52 -2.62
CA ILE A 98 -4.63 -1.21 -3.30
C ILE A 98 -5.94 -0.73 -2.69
N LEU A 99 -6.86 -0.29 -3.55
CA LEU A 99 -8.20 0.12 -3.17
C LEU A 99 -9.18 -0.88 -3.77
N LEU A 100 -9.88 -1.61 -2.91
CA LEU A 100 -10.85 -2.58 -3.40
C LEU A 100 -12.13 -1.88 -3.89
N PRO A 101 -12.87 -2.53 -4.80
CA PRO A 101 -14.22 -2.11 -5.15
C PRO A 101 -15.15 -2.03 -3.92
N PRO A 102 -16.15 -1.12 -3.89
CA PRO A 102 -17.04 -0.93 -2.74
C PRO A 102 -17.81 -2.19 -2.32
N GLN A 103 -18.14 -3.08 -3.26
CA GLN A 103 -18.87 -4.31 -2.95
C GLN A 103 -18.11 -5.27 -2.02
N TYR A 104 -16.78 -5.14 -1.93
CA TYR A 104 -15.95 -5.97 -1.05
C TYR A 104 -15.69 -5.33 0.32
N THR A 105 -16.20 -4.12 0.57
CA THR A 105 -16.02 -3.43 1.84
C THR A 105 -16.72 -4.19 2.97
N GLY A 106 -15.97 -4.47 4.04
CA GLY A 106 -16.44 -5.29 5.17
C GLY A 106 -16.47 -6.79 4.89
N GLN A 107 -16.33 -7.24 3.64
CA GLN A 107 -16.39 -8.65 3.24
C GLN A 107 -15.02 -9.33 3.13
N VAL A 108 -13.93 -8.56 3.13
CA VAL A 108 -12.56 -9.06 2.96
C VAL A 108 -11.87 -9.21 4.31
N SER A 109 -11.15 -10.32 4.48
CA SER A 109 -10.32 -10.61 5.67
C SER A 109 -8.87 -10.19 5.48
N GLY A 110 -8.38 -10.16 4.23
CA GLY A 110 -7.00 -9.77 3.92
C GLY A 110 -6.81 -9.54 2.42
N VAL A 111 -5.82 -8.72 2.08
CA VAL A 111 -5.36 -8.52 0.69
C VAL A 111 -3.87 -8.83 0.62
N TYR A 112 -3.44 -9.52 -0.43
CA TYR A 112 -2.03 -9.80 -0.66
C TYR A 112 -1.68 -9.68 -2.15
N VAL A 113 -0.41 -9.42 -2.42
CA VAL A 113 0.17 -9.53 -3.76
C VAL A 113 0.69 -10.95 -3.93
N ALA A 114 0.42 -11.56 -5.08
CA ALA A 114 0.87 -12.91 -5.43
C ALA A 114 1.61 -12.91 -6.76
N ASN A 115 2.50 -13.89 -6.95
CA ASN A 115 3.12 -14.15 -8.25
C ASN A 115 2.10 -14.75 -9.24
N SER A 116 2.50 -14.90 -10.51
CA SER A 116 1.65 -15.46 -11.57
C SER A 116 1.13 -16.88 -11.28
N LYS A 117 1.80 -17.63 -10.40
CA LYS A 117 1.41 -18.98 -9.97
C LYS A 117 0.50 -18.98 -8.74
N GLY A 118 0.18 -17.81 -8.18
CA GLY A 118 -0.65 -17.66 -6.98
C GLY A 118 0.09 -17.75 -5.66
N GLY A 119 1.42 -17.88 -5.66
CA GLY A 119 2.21 -17.82 -4.43
C GLY A 119 2.22 -16.40 -3.85
N ALA A 120 1.84 -16.27 -2.58
CA ALA A 120 1.83 -14.97 -1.89
C ALA A 120 3.26 -14.39 -1.79
N ILE A 121 3.39 -13.12 -2.15
CA ILE A 121 4.62 -12.33 -2.06
C ILE A 121 4.60 -11.47 -0.78
N GLU A 122 3.49 -10.76 -0.55
CA GLU A 122 3.33 -9.88 0.61
C GLU A 122 1.85 -9.67 0.95
N ALA A 123 1.53 -9.72 2.24
CA ALA A 123 0.22 -9.32 2.75
C ALA A 123 0.18 -7.82 3.03
N GLY A 124 -0.90 -7.17 2.62
CA GLY A 124 -1.13 -5.75 2.85
C GLY A 124 -1.74 -5.49 4.22
N SER A 125 -1.49 -4.29 4.74
CA SER A 125 -2.10 -3.80 5.97
C SER A 125 -3.34 -2.97 5.65
N TYR A 126 -4.46 -3.31 6.28
CA TYR A 126 -5.68 -2.50 6.21
C TYR A 126 -5.46 -1.15 6.90
N THR A 127 -5.90 -0.06 6.26
CA THR A 127 -5.71 1.30 6.77
C THR A 127 -6.99 2.12 6.87
N GLY A 128 -8.13 1.58 6.45
CA GLY A 128 -9.42 2.26 6.54
C GLY A 128 -10.25 2.15 5.27
N VAL A 129 -11.37 2.87 5.27
CA VAL A 129 -12.28 3.00 4.13
C VAL A 129 -12.30 4.46 3.69
N GLY A 130 -12.27 4.71 2.38
CA GLY A 130 -12.38 6.05 1.81
C GLY A 130 -12.74 6.02 0.33
N ASN A 131 -12.73 7.18 -0.34
CA ASN A 131 -12.86 7.30 -1.79
C ASN A 131 -14.07 6.52 -2.38
N GLY A 132 -15.26 6.74 -1.83
CA GLY A 132 -16.48 6.05 -2.28
C GLY A 132 -16.67 4.66 -1.66
N ASN A 133 -16.49 4.55 -0.34
CA ASN A 133 -16.66 3.31 0.43
C ASN A 133 -15.72 2.17 0.00
N ARG A 134 -14.44 2.49 -0.28
CA ARG A 134 -13.43 1.54 -0.72
C ARG A 134 -12.41 1.27 0.37
N THR A 135 -12.15 0.00 0.66
CA THR A 135 -11.10 -0.37 1.63
C THR A 135 -9.71 -0.09 1.06
N HIS A 136 -8.84 0.48 1.90
CA HIS A 136 -7.46 0.83 1.55
C HIS A 136 -6.49 -0.15 2.19
N TRP A 137 -5.67 -0.79 1.36
CA TRP A 137 -4.63 -1.73 1.76
C TRP A 137 -3.26 -1.18 1.35
N ARG A 138 -2.35 -1.06 2.31
CA ARG A 138 -1.01 -0.52 2.10
C ARG A 138 0.04 -1.61 2.20
N PHE A 139 1.12 -1.42 1.44
CA PHE A 139 2.22 -2.37 1.37
C PHE A 139 3.56 -1.69 1.64
N SER A 140 4.60 -2.48 1.87
CA SER A 140 5.93 -1.99 2.24
C SER A 140 6.73 -1.42 1.08
N LYS A 141 6.46 -1.85 -0.16
CA LYS A 141 7.20 -1.45 -1.37
C LYS A 141 6.31 -0.62 -2.31
N PRO A 142 6.91 0.22 -3.19
CA PRO A 142 6.20 0.71 -4.36
C PRO A 142 5.78 -0.45 -5.27
N GLY A 143 4.78 -0.21 -6.11
CA GLY A 143 4.25 -1.20 -7.04
C GLY A 143 5.31 -1.80 -7.96
N SER A 144 6.30 -1.00 -8.39
CA SER A 144 7.44 -1.45 -9.19
C SER A 144 8.28 -2.52 -8.49
N GLY A 145 8.31 -2.53 -7.15
CA GLY A 145 9.06 -3.51 -6.36
C GLY A 145 8.47 -4.92 -6.37
N TYR A 146 7.27 -5.11 -6.91
CA TYR A 146 6.63 -6.43 -7.07
C TYR A 146 6.81 -7.03 -8.47
N GLY A 147 7.35 -6.27 -9.43
CA GLY A 147 7.63 -6.76 -10.78
C GLY A 147 6.41 -6.76 -11.70
N GLN A 148 6.36 -7.74 -12.60
CA GLN A 148 5.37 -7.86 -13.68
C GLN A 148 4.61 -9.18 -13.58
N ASN A 149 3.45 -9.26 -14.22
CA ASN A 149 2.59 -10.45 -14.28
C ASN A 149 2.27 -11.00 -12.88
N ILE A 150 1.87 -10.10 -11.98
CA ILE A 150 1.48 -10.41 -10.61
C ILE A 150 -0.04 -10.36 -10.47
N LEU A 151 -0.53 -10.77 -9.30
CA LEU A 151 -1.95 -10.76 -8.97
C LEU A 151 -2.14 -9.97 -7.67
N ALA A 152 -3.16 -9.13 -7.63
CA ALA A 152 -3.72 -8.63 -6.38
C ALA A 152 -4.86 -9.56 -5.96
N VAL A 153 -4.80 -10.08 -4.74
CA VAL A 153 -5.76 -11.08 -4.27
C VAL A 153 -6.41 -10.61 -2.97
N ALA A 154 -7.73 -10.72 -2.89
CA ALA A 154 -8.51 -10.45 -1.69
C ALA A 154 -9.15 -11.73 -1.17
N ASN A 155 -8.85 -12.10 0.07
CA ASN A 155 -9.48 -13.22 0.77
C ASN A 155 -10.82 -12.77 1.33
N LEU A 156 -11.88 -13.53 1.06
CA LEU A 156 -13.22 -13.22 1.54
C LEU A 156 -13.43 -13.82 2.94
N LYS A 157 -14.14 -13.10 3.80
CA LYS A 157 -14.52 -13.59 5.14
C LYS A 157 -15.45 -14.80 5.08
N SER A 158 -16.25 -14.90 4.02
CA SER A 158 -17.10 -16.07 3.74
C SER A 158 -16.30 -17.33 3.32
N GLY A 159 -14.98 -17.21 3.17
CA GLY A 159 -14.13 -18.22 2.55
C GLY A 159 -13.92 -17.95 1.06
N GLY A 160 -12.83 -18.49 0.53
CA GLY A 160 -12.37 -18.25 -0.84
C GLY A 160 -11.64 -16.92 -1.04
N ALA A 161 -11.36 -16.60 -2.30
CA ALA A 161 -10.64 -15.40 -2.69
C ALA A 161 -11.16 -14.85 -4.03
N VAL A 162 -10.82 -13.61 -4.34
CA VAL A 162 -10.96 -13.02 -5.67
C VAL A 162 -9.64 -12.37 -6.07
N HIS A 163 -9.34 -12.33 -7.36
CA HIS A 163 -8.07 -11.76 -7.83
C HIS A 163 -8.23 -10.77 -8.99
N TRP A 164 -7.22 -9.91 -9.16
CA TRP A 164 -7.07 -9.01 -10.30
C TRP A 164 -5.65 -9.15 -10.86
N PRO A 165 -5.49 -9.43 -12.15
CA PRO A 165 -4.17 -9.49 -12.75
C PRO A 165 -3.57 -8.09 -12.88
N ILE A 166 -2.28 -7.98 -12.63
CA ILE A 166 -1.52 -6.72 -12.72
C ILE A 166 -0.33 -6.99 -13.65
N PRO A 167 -0.46 -6.64 -14.94
CA PRO A 167 0.59 -6.92 -15.93
C PRO A 167 1.91 -6.24 -15.59
N ASN A 168 1.84 -5.01 -15.08
CA ASN A 168 3.00 -4.24 -14.65
C ASN A 168 2.75 -3.58 -13.30
N GLY A 169 3.47 -4.01 -12.26
CA GLY A 169 3.34 -3.45 -10.92
C GLY A 169 3.73 -1.97 -10.85
N ALA A 170 4.55 -1.46 -11.76
CA ALA A 170 4.90 -0.04 -11.83
C ALA A 170 3.79 0.84 -12.43
N SER A 171 2.84 0.24 -13.16
CA SER A 171 1.76 0.96 -13.83
C SER A 171 0.49 0.97 -13.00
N ARG A 172 -0.24 2.09 -13.06
CA ARG A 172 -1.60 2.16 -12.49
C ARG A 172 -2.50 1.18 -13.24
N THR A 173 -3.21 0.34 -12.50
CA THR A 173 -4.16 -0.62 -13.08
C THR A 173 -5.50 -0.44 -12.40
N SER A 174 -6.58 -0.44 -13.17
CA SER A 174 -7.95 -0.38 -12.66
C SER A 174 -8.85 -1.35 -13.42
N TYR A 175 -9.85 -1.87 -12.72
CA TYR A 175 -10.88 -2.73 -13.29
C TYR A 175 -12.26 -2.24 -12.90
#